data_AF-A0A9X2ZMT2-F1
#
_entry.id   AF-A0A9X2ZMT2-F1
#
_cell.length_a   1.000
_cell.length_b   1.000
_cell.length_c   1.000
_cell.angle_alpha   90.00
_cell.angle_beta   90.00
_cell.angle_gamma   90.00
#
_symmetry.space_group_name_H-M   'P 1'
#
loop_
_entity.id
_entity.type
_entity.pdbx_description
1 polymer ?
#
loop_
_entity_poly.entity_id
_entity_poly.type
_entity_poly.pdbx_seq_one_letter_code
_entity_poly.pdbx_strand_id
1 'polypeptide(L)'
;MRKIKLGIAFVSVLFLFSNCNDETFENPQEVSATTKLLSGIKEENISLDEIEKDNYLSPILQKTSKKLKQNANNLKNTNQNLFNLDLSNRVKKYILNDYTSYTIPIINDSGNSYIFQNLVIEKDALRDAAYLVTYYPDENYKESIRKHLVKPDDNIDFTGSKTIEYLYYKRKVNIDKATATANTSKGTIEIGSDGVIDEPLTICVTTYSPKQCTAGGNHSPGQPCTGTSGQQPGWIVSESCTPIPRPTNPGPSPYPGGCTGCVTAPSTPSQGSGAYFPPTSPSPDWTPEFICIEQGSGGKCTKMVPYTPILTIPMYDPYNYYTTVLNREEIDLLLRVEYKEARKSIDFYIERNKTLEGGYVPETLTFVPWALDYFKNNPDTTFDQFNNWFMSVSEGQDWNYDVAYWENPNLTFPKQDLPSYNDYYNGMARSTDGKLMVGADNVYGLIGGKVQEIRTAYPRITENTCAAKVSIALNRSGIVIPNLPGKTIEGGGTEFTGKYFFLNARELNIWMRKTFGTNPSNTNHISYLGSEGGTNGENFPELLKDIKGIYSMVTTKDYSEKTGMSGHSDLMFTGSNNLGNCVYGCFFERPIERIDIWILN
;
A
#
# COMPACT_ATOMS: atom_id res chain seq x y z
N MET A 1 22.90 -77.96 32.49
CA MET A 1 22.43 -77.91 31.09
C MET A 1 21.04 -77.27 31.04
N ARG A 2 20.78 -76.41 30.04
CA ARG A 2 19.52 -75.66 29.73
C ARG A 2 19.14 -74.58 30.77
N LYS A 3 19.65 -73.35 30.62
CA LYS A 3 19.20 -72.18 29.81
C LYS A 3 18.14 -71.33 30.51
N ILE A 4 18.64 -70.28 31.17
CA ILE A 4 17.98 -69.11 31.73
C ILE A 4 17.79 -68.08 30.60
N LYS A 5 16.63 -67.41 30.54
CA LYS A 5 16.49 -66.07 29.94
C LYS A 5 15.54 -65.23 30.79
N LEU A 6 16.11 -64.35 31.59
CA LEU A 6 15.46 -63.18 32.15
C LEU A 6 16.56 -62.13 32.32
N GLY A 7 16.32 -60.90 31.90
CA GLY A 7 17.28 -59.81 32.11
C GLY A 7 17.08 -58.63 31.19
N ILE A 8 16.08 -57.82 31.50
CA ILE A 8 16.00 -56.41 31.14
C ILE A 8 17.00 -55.66 32.05
N ALA A 9 17.88 -54.84 31.48
CA ALA A 9 18.40 -53.62 32.11
C ALA A 9 19.28 -52.79 31.15
N PHE A 10 18.80 -51.56 30.90
CA PHE A 10 19.50 -50.27 30.94
C PHE A 10 20.85 -50.03 30.23
N VAL A 11 20.79 -49.08 29.27
CA VAL A 11 21.55 -47.82 29.15
C VAL A 11 23.09 -47.90 29.22
N SER A 12 23.78 -47.41 28.17
CA SER A 12 24.84 -46.38 28.26
C SER A 12 25.45 -45.98 26.89
N VAL A 13 25.80 -44.68 26.78
CA VAL A 13 26.80 -44.00 25.91
C VAL A 13 26.40 -43.71 24.44
N LEU A 14 25.92 -42.50 24.12
CA LEU A 14 26.61 -41.23 23.79
C LEU A 14 27.37 -41.22 22.43
N PHE A 15 26.86 -40.34 21.56
CA PHE A 15 27.56 -39.46 20.60
C PHE A 15 28.59 -40.07 19.67
N LEU A 16 28.23 -40.09 18.39
CA LEU A 16 28.88 -39.34 17.30
C LEU A 16 28.31 -39.87 16.00
N PHE A 17 27.39 -39.14 15.36
CA PHE A 17 27.27 -38.96 13.91
C PHE A 17 26.17 -37.93 13.66
N SER A 18 26.55 -36.65 13.71
CA SER A 18 25.84 -35.60 12.98
C SER A 18 26.20 -35.66 11.50
N ASN A 19 25.28 -35.15 10.69
CA ASN A 19 25.40 -34.75 9.29
C ASN A 19 25.10 -35.82 8.25
N CYS A 20 23.82 -35.95 7.93
CA CYS A 20 23.30 -35.64 6.59
C CYS A 20 21.81 -35.27 6.73
N ASN A 21 21.56 -33.98 7.01
CA ASN A 21 20.31 -33.35 6.62
C ASN A 21 20.43 -33.05 5.12
N ASP A 22 19.46 -33.49 4.34
CA ASP A 22 18.90 -32.72 3.23
C ASP A 22 17.46 -33.23 3.05
N GLU A 23 16.60 -32.82 3.98
CA GLU A 23 15.17 -32.75 3.71
C GLU A 23 14.96 -31.64 2.69
N THR A 24 14.63 -32.02 1.47
CA THR A 24 14.15 -31.12 0.42
C THR A 24 12.81 -30.54 0.84
N PHE A 25 12.84 -29.42 1.57
CA PHE A 25 11.73 -28.49 1.62
C PHE A 25 11.80 -27.62 0.36
N GLU A 26 11.20 -28.08 -0.72
CA GLU A 26 10.64 -27.15 -1.70
C GLU A 26 9.50 -26.43 -1.01
N ASN A 27 9.83 -25.28 -0.41
CA ASN A 27 8.84 -24.31 0.00
C ASN A 27 8.02 -23.98 -1.26
N PRO A 28 6.69 -24.19 -1.31
CA PRO A 28 5.92 -23.84 -2.48
C PRO A 28 6.18 -22.38 -2.76
N GLN A 29 6.82 -22.08 -3.90
CA GLN A 29 7.05 -20.72 -4.33
C GLN A 29 5.71 -20.00 -4.28
N GLU A 30 5.61 -18.99 -3.42
CA GLU A 30 4.43 -18.17 -3.28
C GLU A 30 4.17 -17.54 -4.66
N VAL A 31 3.22 -18.11 -5.38
CA VAL A 31 2.85 -17.67 -6.72
C VAL A 31 2.37 -16.23 -6.57
N SER A 32 3.08 -15.29 -7.19
CA SER A 32 2.80 -13.85 -7.02
C SER A 32 1.30 -13.58 -7.21
N ALA A 33 0.75 -12.62 -6.47
CA ALA A 33 -0.66 -12.25 -6.59
C ALA A 33 -1.07 -11.98 -8.05
N THR A 34 -0.15 -11.41 -8.85
CA THR A 34 -0.29 -11.21 -10.29
C THR A 34 -0.42 -12.54 -11.05
N THR A 35 0.44 -13.51 -10.81
CA THR A 35 0.37 -14.83 -11.46
C THR A 35 -0.93 -15.58 -11.10
N LYS A 36 -1.38 -15.47 -9.84
CA LYS A 36 -2.67 -16.02 -9.40
C LYS A 36 -3.85 -15.33 -10.09
N LEU A 37 -3.81 -14.01 -10.22
CA LEU A 37 -4.83 -13.23 -10.93
C LEU A 37 -4.90 -13.60 -12.42
N LEU A 38 -3.74 -13.65 -13.09
CA LEU A 38 -3.64 -13.99 -14.52
C LEU A 38 -4.13 -15.41 -14.81
N SER A 39 -3.93 -16.36 -13.89
CA SER A 39 -4.43 -17.74 -14.03
C SER A 39 -5.96 -17.86 -14.04
N GLY A 40 -6.67 -16.84 -13.55
CA GLY A 40 -8.14 -16.79 -13.54
C GLY A 40 -8.76 -16.22 -14.81
N ILE A 41 -7.96 -15.75 -15.77
CA ILE A 41 -8.45 -15.12 -16.99
C ILE A 41 -8.87 -16.21 -17.99
N LYS A 42 -10.14 -16.17 -18.40
CA LYS A 42 -10.65 -16.97 -19.51
C LYS A 42 -10.49 -16.20 -20.82
N GLU A 43 -9.80 -16.80 -21.78
CA GLU A 43 -9.66 -16.27 -23.14
C GLU A 43 -10.63 -16.99 -24.10
N GLU A 44 -11.32 -16.21 -24.93
CA GLU A 44 -12.24 -16.68 -25.98
C GLU A 44 -11.92 -15.96 -27.30
N ASN A 45 -11.97 -16.69 -28.41
CA ASN A 45 -11.95 -16.06 -29.74
C ASN A 45 -13.39 -15.70 -30.12
N ILE A 46 -13.61 -14.45 -30.53
CA ILE A 46 -14.89 -13.96 -31.05
C ILE A 46 -14.66 -13.22 -32.37
N SER A 47 -15.67 -13.13 -33.20
CA SER A 47 -15.63 -12.36 -34.45
C SER A 47 -16.06 -10.90 -34.24
N LEU A 48 -15.59 -10.01 -35.10
CA LEU A 48 -16.09 -8.63 -35.18
C LEU A 48 -17.57 -8.61 -35.53
N ASP A 49 -18.02 -9.50 -36.43
CA ASP A 49 -19.44 -9.66 -36.78
C ASP A 49 -20.33 -9.93 -35.56
N GLU A 50 -19.84 -10.71 -34.59
CA GLU A 50 -20.56 -10.97 -33.34
C GLU A 50 -20.63 -9.72 -32.46
N ILE A 51 -19.58 -8.90 -32.40
CA ILE A 51 -19.57 -7.62 -31.69
C ILE A 51 -20.51 -6.61 -32.35
N GLU A 52 -20.55 -6.57 -33.68
CA GLU A 52 -21.42 -5.67 -34.44
C GLU A 52 -22.91 -6.04 -34.32
N LYS A 53 -23.22 -7.33 -34.15
CA LYS A 53 -24.58 -7.85 -33.93
C LYS A 53 -25.00 -7.80 -32.45
N ASP A 54 -24.06 -7.65 -31.53
CA ASP A 54 -24.35 -7.55 -30.10
C ASP A 54 -25.03 -6.19 -29.80
N ASN A 55 -26.26 -6.26 -29.28
CA ASN A 55 -27.08 -5.08 -28.98
C ASN A 55 -26.42 -4.10 -28.00
N TYR A 56 -25.46 -4.56 -27.20
CA TYR A 56 -24.76 -3.77 -26.20
C TYR A 56 -23.43 -3.22 -26.69
N LEU A 57 -22.60 -4.05 -27.32
CA LEU A 57 -21.26 -3.65 -27.79
C LEU A 57 -21.33 -2.82 -29.07
N SER A 58 -22.28 -3.08 -29.96
CA SER A 58 -22.41 -2.39 -31.24
C SER A 58 -22.56 -0.86 -31.08
N PRO A 59 -23.40 -0.34 -30.17
CA PRO A 59 -23.44 1.10 -29.88
C PRO A 59 -22.10 1.68 -29.35
N ILE A 60 -21.37 0.94 -28.52
CA ILE A 60 -20.07 1.38 -27.98
C ILE A 60 -19.04 1.45 -29.11
N LEU A 61 -18.98 0.41 -29.95
CA LEU A 61 -18.12 0.33 -31.11
C LEU A 61 -18.40 1.48 -32.09
N GLN A 62 -19.67 1.75 -32.41
CA GLN A 62 -20.06 2.85 -33.30
C GLN A 62 -19.64 4.23 -32.76
N LYS A 63 -19.87 4.50 -31.47
CA LYS A 63 -19.45 5.75 -30.82
C LYS A 63 -17.93 5.92 -30.86
N THR A 64 -17.22 4.83 -30.58
CA THR A 64 -15.76 4.77 -30.58
C THR A 64 -15.19 5.06 -31.97
N SER A 65 -15.68 4.36 -32.99
CA SER A 65 -15.30 4.57 -34.39
C SER A 65 -15.61 6.00 -34.86
N LYS A 66 -16.72 6.59 -34.41
CA LYS A 66 -17.04 8.00 -34.70
C LYS A 66 -16.03 8.96 -34.08
N LYS A 67 -15.66 8.77 -32.81
CA LYS A 67 -14.70 9.65 -32.12
C LYS A 67 -13.30 9.56 -32.72
N LEU A 68 -12.85 8.37 -33.09
CA LEU A 68 -11.60 8.18 -33.82
C LEU A 68 -11.58 8.94 -35.15
N LYS A 69 -12.66 8.84 -35.94
CA LYS A 69 -12.79 9.63 -37.18
C LYS A 69 -12.77 11.15 -36.91
N GLN A 70 -13.37 11.61 -35.81
CA GLN A 70 -13.32 13.02 -35.42
C GLN A 70 -11.91 13.47 -35.02
N ASN A 71 -11.20 12.67 -34.23
CA ASN A 71 -9.84 12.97 -33.79
C ASN A 71 -8.86 13.00 -34.96
N ALA A 72 -9.00 12.07 -35.91
CA ALA A 72 -8.26 12.07 -37.17
C ALA A 72 -8.46 13.36 -37.98
N ASN A 73 -9.68 13.89 -38.02
CA ASN A 73 -10.00 15.14 -38.74
C ASN A 73 -9.47 16.40 -38.03
N ASN A 74 -9.38 16.38 -36.70
CA ASN A 74 -8.94 17.52 -35.89
C ASN A 74 -7.40 17.67 -35.85
N LEU A 75 -6.66 16.57 -35.99
CA LEU A 75 -5.21 16.58 -36.08
C LEU A 75 -4.76 17.04 -37.49
N LYS A 76 -4.53 18.35 -37.65
CA LYS A 76 -4.00 18.96 -38.89
C LYS A 76 -2.57 18.51 -39.30
N ASN A 77 -2.03 17.38 -38.83
CA ASN A 77 -0.65 16.96 -39.07
C ASN A 77 -0.49 15.53 -39.67
N THR A 78 -0.01 15.52 -40.92
CA THR A 78 0.90 14.61 -41.65
C THR A 78 0.77 13.09 -41.70
N ASN A 79 -0.06 12.40 -40.90
CA ASN A 79 -0.23 10.94 -41.03
C ASN A 79 -1.71 10.53 -41.15
N GLN A 80 -2.38 11.01 -42.20
CA GLN A 80 -3.76 10.63 -42.53
C GLN A 80 -3.95 9.13 -42.80
N ASN A 81 -2.89 8.39 -43.14
CA ASN A 81 -2.93 6.96 -43.44
C ASN A 81 -3.07 6.06 -42.19
N LEU A 82 -2.98 6.60 -40.98
CA LEU A 82 -3.05 5.84 -39.72
C LEU A 82 -4.47 5.67 -39.15
N PHE A 83 -5.50 6.17 -39.82
CA PHE A 83 -6.85 6.24 -39.24
C PHE A 83 -7.96 5.64 -40.12
N ASN A 84 -7.61 4.85 -41.15
CA ASN A 84 -8.62 3.99 -41.76
C ASN A 84 -8.83 2.82 -40.79
N LEU A 85 -9.94 2.87 -40.03
CA LEU A 85 -10.34 1.84 -39.07
C LEU A 85 -10.80 0.59 -39.80
N ASP A 86 -9.85 -0.10 -40.42
CA ASP A 86 -10.09 -1.46 -40.84
C ASP A 86 -9.87 -2.34 -39.61
N LEU A 87 -10.97 -2.85 -39.04
CA LEU A 87 -10.95 -3.61 -37.79
C LEU A 87 -10.84 -5.09 -38.14
N SER A 88 -9.90 -5.79 -37.50
CA SER A 88 -9.72 -7.22 -37.74
C SER A 88 -10.90 -8.02 -37.22
N ASN A 89 -11.33 -9.02 -37.99
CA ASN A 89 -12.37 -9.97 -37.56
C ASN A 89 -11.86 -10.97 -36.50
N ARG A 90 -10.62 -10.83 -36.03
CA ARG A 90 -9.96 -11.71 -35.07
C ARG A 90 -9.93 -11.04 -33.71
N VAL A 91 -11.05 -11.09 -33.01
CA VAL A 91 -11.21 -10.44 -31.73
C VAL A 91 -10.90 -11.42 -30.59
N LYS A 92 -10.12 -10.95 -29.62
CA LYS A 92 -9.92 -11.68 -28.37
C LYS A 92 -10.83 -11.13 -27.30
N LYS A 93 -11.53 -12.02 -26.62
CA LYS A 93 -12.36 -11.72 -25.46
C LYS A 93 -11.70 -12.31 -24.22
N TYR A 94 -11.49 -11.48 -23.23
CA TYR A 94 -10.95 -11.86 -21.93
C TYR A 94 -12.03 -11.69 -20.87
N ILE A 95 -12.19 -12.68 -20.00
CA ILE A 95 -13.17 -12.67 -18.92
C ILE A 95 -12.47 -12.96 -17.60
N LEU A 96 -12.68 -12.11 -16.61
CA LEU A 96 -12.21 -12.30 -15.24
C LEU A 96 -13.30 -11.82 -14.28
N ASN A 97 -14.01 -12.74 -13.64
CA ASN A 97 -15.16 -12.44 -12.79
C ASN A 97 -16.23 -11.62 -13.54
N ASP A 98 -16.50 -10.38 -13.11
CA ASP A 98 -17.42 -9.43 -13.70
C ASP A 98 -16.76 -8.53 -14.77
N TYR A 99 -15.44 -8.60 -14.92
CA TYR A 99 -14.70 -7.88 -15.95
C TYR A 99 -14.66 -8.67 -17.26
N THR A 100 -14.96 -8.00 -18.36
CA THR A 100 -14.83 -8.50 -19.74
C THR A 100 -14.12 -7.46 -20.59
N SER A 101 -13.11 -7.88 -21.35
CA SER A 101 -12.39 -7.01 -22.29
C SER A 101 -12.38 -7.63 -23.68
N TYR A 102 -12.57 -6.81 -24.71
CA TYR A 102 -12.54 -7.19 -26.11
C TYR A 102 -11.40 -6.42 -26.78
N THR A 103 -10.40 -7.14 -27.27
CA THR A 103 -9.25 -6.57 -27.98
C THR A 103 -9.43 -6.83 -29.47
N ILE A 104 -9.67 -5.76 -30.22
CA ILE A 104 -9.90 -5.75 -31.67
C ILE A 104 -8.66 -5.13 -32.34
N PRO A 105 -7.82 -5.93 -33.02
CA PRO A 105 -6.69 -5.39 -33.77
C PRO A 105 -7.16 -4.43 -34.87
N ILE A 106 -6.43 -3.34 -35.05
CA ILE A 106 -6.63 -2.42 -36.17
C ILE A 106 -5.65 -2.80 -37.28
N ILE A 107 -6.20 -3.07 -38.46
CA ILE A 107 -5.50 -3.36 -39.70
C ILE A 107 -4.97 -2.03 -40.23
N ASN A 108 -3.67 -1.80 -40.03
CA ASN A 108 -2.99 -0.66 -40.61
C ASN A 108 -2.46 -1.07 -41.99
N ASP A 109 -2.88 -0.38 -43.04
CA ASP A 109 -2.34 -0.57 -44.41
C ASP A 109 -1.02 0.18 -44.64
N SER A 110 -0.53 0.93 -43.64
CA SER A 110 0.65 1.78 -43.80
C SER A 110 1.94 0.98 -43.78
N GLY A 111 2.53 0.83 -44.96
CA GLY A 111 3.66 -0.01 -45.31
C GLY A 111 4.96 -0.05 -44.53
N ASN A 112 5.11 0.72 -43.46
CA ASN A 112 6.37 0.84 -42.72
C ASN A 112 6.21 1.02 -41.21
N SER A 113 5.01 0.85 -40.65
CA SER A 113 4.84 1.07 -39.21
C SER A 113 4.97 -0.24 -38.45
N TYR A 114 6.13 -0.46 -37.82
CA TYR A 114 6.22 -1.39 -36.68
C TYR A 114 5.22 -1.02 -35.55
N ILE A 115 4.60 0.16 -35.65
CA ILE A 115 3.47 0.58 -34.83
C ILE A 115 2.24 -0.23 -35.19
N PHE A 116 1.64 -0.85 -34.18
CA PHE A 116 0.36 -1.52 -34.28
C PHE A 116 -0.62 -0.95 -33.25
N GLN A 117 -1.90 -1.12 -33.52
CA GLN A 117 -2.95 -0.52 -32.73
C GLN A 117 -4.04 -1.54 -32.41
N ASN A 118 -4.59 -1.44 -31.21
CA ASN A 118 -5.75 -2.21 -30.79
C ASN A 118 -6.85 -1.25 -30.34
N LEU A 119 -8.07 -1.54 -30.75
CA LEU A 119 -9.26 -1.03 -30.10
C LEU A 119 -9.62 -1.98 -28.96
N VAL A 120 -9.60 -1.48 -27.73
CA VAL A 120 -9.96 -2.26 -26.53
C VAL A 120 -11.29 -1.77 -26.01
N ILE A 121 -12.28 -2.65 -25.87
CA ILE A 121 -13.57 -2.36 -25.23
C ILE A 121 -13.64 -3.12 -23.92
N GLU A 122 -13.78 -2.41 -22.81
CA GLU A 122 -13.90 -2.97 -21.47
C GLU A 122 -15.30 -2.82 -20.91
N LYS A 123 -15.70 -3.80 -20.13
CA LYS A 123 -16.95 -3.85 -19.39
C LYS A 123 -16.71 -4.48 -18.03
N ASP A 124 -17.08 -3.79 -16.96
CA ASP A 124 -17.16 -4.36 -15.61
C ASP A 124 -18.45 -3.95 -14.90
N ALA A 125 -18.62 -4.28 -13.61
CA ALA A 125 -19.80 -3.86 -12.85
C ALA A 125 -19.96 -2.33 -12.74
N LEU A 126 -18.89 -1.56 -12.94
CA LEU A 126 -18.78 -0.16 -12.57
C LEU A 126 -18.74 0.76 -13.79
N ARG A 127 -18.26 0.28 -14.94
CA ARG A 127 -18.06 1.08 -16.14
C ARG A 127 -18.10 0.27 -17.43
N ASP A 128 -18.26 1.02 -18.50
CA ASP A 128 -17.91 0.67 -19.87
C ASP A 128 -16.87 1.64 -20.36
N ALA A 129 -15.81 1.14 -21.00
CA ALA A 129 -14.80 1.99 -21.58
C ALA A 129 -14.36 1.45 -22.94
N ALA A 130 -13.89 2.32 -23.81
CA ALA A 130 -13.18 1.93 -25.00
C ALA A 130 -11.95 2.81 -25.22
N TYR A 131 -10.84 2.18 -25.61
CA TYR A 131 -9.54 2.81 -25.73
C TYR A 131 -8.90 2.48 -27.07
N LEU A 132 -8.17 3.44 -27.65
CA LEU A 132 -7.17 3.16 -28.67
C LEU A 132 -5.85 2.94 -27.96
N VAL A 133 -5.31 1.73 -28.05
CA VAL A 133 -3.97 1.43 -27.56
C VAL A 133 -3.04 1.40 -28.76
N THR A 134 -2.06 2.30 -28.78
CA THR A 134 -1.03 2.36 -29.83
C THR A 134 0.30 1.89 -29.26
N TYR A 135 0.93 0.93 -29.92
CA TYR A 135 2.17 0.33 -29.49
C TYR A 135 3.31 0.81 -30.38
N TYR A 136 4.40 1.26 -29.76
CA TYR A 136 5.61 1.73 -30.41
C TYR A 136 6.76 0.79 -30.02
N PRO A 137 7.03 -0.26 -30.80
CA PRO A 137 8.11 -1.18 -30.46
C PRO A 137 9.47 -0.49 -30.48
N ASP A 138 10.37 -0.94 -29.62
CA ASP A 138 11.77 -0.53 -29.62
C ASP A 138 12.56 -1.17 -30.77
N GLU A 139 13.82 -0.76 -30.96
CA GLU A 139 14.65 -1.33 -32.03
C GLU A 139 14.94 -2.82 -31.84
N ASN A 140 14.92 -3.35 -30.60
CA ASN A 140 15.16 -4.77 -30.36
C ASN A 140 14.00 -5.63 -30.88
N TYR A 141 12.77 -5.20 -30.65
CA TYR A 141 11.58 -5.86 -31.18
C TYR A 141 11.56 -5.80 -32.71
N LYS A 142 11.83 -4.63 -33.28
CA LYS A 142 11.90 -4.45 -34.74
C LYS A 142 12.98 -5.33 -35.35
N GLU A 143 14.15 -5.39 -34.73
CA GLU A 143 15.27 -6.19 -35.20
C GLU A 143 15.00 -7.70 -35.07
N SER A 144 14.31 -8.12 -34.01
CA SER A 144 13.86 -9.52 -33.85
C SER A 144 12.91 -9.93 -34.97
N ILE A 145 11.99 -9.03 -35.35
CA ILE A 145 11.12 -9.24 -36.52
C ILE A 145 11.94 -9.28 -37.81
N ARG A 146 12.82 -8.30 -38.06
CA ARG A 146 13.67 -8.25 -39.27
C ARG A 146 14.52 -9.52 -39.42
N LYS A 147 15.03 -10.05 -38.31
CA LYS A 147 15.85 -11.26 -38.26
C LYS A 147 15.04 -12.56 -38.22
N HIS A 148 13.71 -12.49 -38.27
CA HIS A 148 12.83 -13.66 -38.23
C HIS A 148 13.04 -14.52 -36.97
N LEU A 149 13.41 -13.87 -35.86
CA LEU A 149 13.57 -14.50 -34.56
C LEU A 149 12.23 -14.65 -33.83
N VAL A 150 11.17 -14.10 -34.44
CA VAL A 150 9.79 -14.08 -33.93
C VAL A 150 8.93 -15.00 -34.77
N LYS A 151 8.49 -16.11 -34.19
CA LYS A 151 7.43 -16.96 -34.74
C LYS A 151 6.07 -16.49 -34.21
N PRO A 152 4.95 -16.99 -34.75
CA PRO A 152 3.61 -16.46 -34.48
C PRO A 152 2.90 -16.99 -33.30
N ASP A 153 3.35 -18.14 -32.88
CA ASP A 153 2.89 -18.77 -31.66
C ASP A 153 3.93 -18.51 -30.55
N ASP A 154 4.98 -17.72 -30.85
CA ASP A 154 5.87 -17.26 -29.80
C ASP A 154 5.10 -16.26 -28.95
N ASN A 155 4.98 -16.56 -27.66
CA ASN A 155 4.61 -15.59 -26.65
C ASN A 155 5.74 -14.58 -26.53
N ILE A 156 5.74 -13.60 -27.42
CA ILE A 156 6.73 -12.54 -27.41
C ILE A 156 6.23 -11.44 -26.52
N ASP A 157 7.01 -11.21 -25.49
CA ASP A 157 6.96 -10.03 -24.67
C ASP A 157 7.24 -8.80 -25.53
N PHE A 158 6.23 -7.96 -25.72
CA PHE A 158 6.37 -6.68 -26.43
C PHE A 158 7.39 -5.79 -25.71
N THR A 159 8.48 -5.41 -26.39
CA THR A 159 9.43 -4.41 -25.89
C THR A 159 9.20 -3.09 -26.62
N GLY A 160 8.77 -2.07 -25.88
CA GLY A 160 8.46 -0.76 -26.45
C GLY A 160 7.66 0.14 -25.52
N SER A 161 7.20 1.26 -26.05
CA SER A 161 6.28 2.16 -25.35
C SER A 161 4.85 1.99 -25.89
N LYS A 162 3.84 2.35 -25.09
CA LYS A 162 2.44 2.35 -25.54
C LYS A 162 1.77 3.67 -25.15
N THR A 163 0.82 4.12 -25.95
CA THR A 163 -0.09 5.22 -25.61
C THR A 163 -1.51 4.69 -25.56
N ILE A 164 -2.30 5.19 -24.61
CA ILE A 164 -3.71 4.83 -24.44
C ILE A 164 -4.53 6.11 -24.60
N GLU A 165 -5.45 6.11 -25.55
CA GLU A 165 -6.37 7.22 -25.81
C GLU A 165 -7.81 6.81 -25.49
N TYR A 166 -8.53 7.63 -24.74
CA TYR A 166 -9.91 7.37 -24.32
C TYR A 166 -10.92 7.73 -25.40
N LEU A 167 -11.60 6.72 -25.92
CA LEU A 167 -12.56 6.89 -27.01
C LEU A 167 -14.00 6.90 -26.50
N TYR A 168 -14.29 6.06 -25.52
CA TYR A 168 -15.60 5.99 -24.89
C TYR A 168 -15.44 5.71 -23.41
N TYR A 169 -16.29 6.32 -22.59
CA TYR A 169 -16.39 6.01 -21.18
C TYR A 169 -17.82 6.26 -20.71
N LYS A 170 -18.42 5.27 -20.05
CA LYS A 170 -19.71 5.37 -19.40
C LYS A 170 -19.66 4.66 -18.05
N ARG A 171 -19.78 5.42 -16.98
CA ARG A 171 -19.91 4.85 -15.63
C ARG A 171 -21.31 4.25 -15.45
N LYS A 172 -21.38 3.01 -14.96
CA LYS A 172 -22.62 2.32 -14.56
C LYS A 172 -22.88 2.64 -13.10
N VAL A 173 -23.27 3.87 -12.83
CA VAL A 173 -23.63 4.27 -11.48
C VAL A 173 -24.95 3.57 -11.13
N ASN A 174 -24.90 2.60 -10.23
CA ASN A 174 -26.08 2.15 -9.47
C ASN A 174 -25.79 2.44 -7.99
N ILE A 175 -25.70 3.74 -7.67
CA ILE A 175 -25.58 4.24 -6.29
C ILE A 175 -26.95 4.26 -5.58
N ASP A 176 -28.05 3.98 -6.27
CA ASP A 176 -29.40 4.11 -5.69
C ASP A 176 -29.87 2.89 -4.86
N LYS A 177 -28.97 2.13 -4.24
CA LYS A 177 -29.38 1.08 -3.28
C LYS A 177 -28.87 1.21 -1.86
N ALA A 178 -28.24 2.33 -1.51
CA ALA A 178 -28.11 2.74 -0.12
C ALA A 178 -28.54 4.20 0.00
N THR A 179 -29.70 4.43 0.65
CA THR A 179 -30.24 5.72 1.09
C THR A 179 -31.17 6.48 0.13
N ALA A 180 -32.34 5.93 -0.20
CA ALA A 180 -33.51 6.76 -0.52
C ALA A 180 -34.83 6.04 -0.23
N THR A 181 -35.40 6.34 0.93
CA THR A 181 -36.82 6.18 1.22
C THR A 181 -37.61 7.11 0.29
N ALA A 182 -38.61 6.54 -0.38
CA ALA A 182 -39.78 7.19 -1.02
C ALA A 182 -39.60 8.01 -2.33
N ASN A 183 -40.18 7.44 -3.39
CA ASN A 183 -41.06 8.08 -4.40
C ASN A 183 -40.50 9.22 -5.27
N THR A 184 -40.07 8.93 -6.51
CA THR A 184 -40.84 9.08 -7.77
C THR A 184 -39.91 9.08 -9.00
N SER A 185 -40.44 8.54 -10.11
CA SER A 185 -39.93 8.56 -11.50
C SER A 185 -38.58 7.89 -11.81
N LYS A 186 -38.68 6.71 -12.44
CA LYS A 186 -37.62 6.09 -13.26
C LYS A 186 -37.27 7.02 -14.43
N GLY A 187 -36.14 7.72 -14.32
CA GLY A 187 -35.45 8.33 -15.45
C GLY A 187 -34.02 7.84 -15.46
N THR A 188 -33.66 7.01 -16.44
CA THR A 188 -32.26 6.66 -16.70
C THR A 188 -31.56 7.92 -17.16
N ILE A 189 -30.75 8.55 -16.29
CA ILE A 189 -29.94 9.72 -16.68
C ILE A 189 -28.80 9.20 -17.55
N GLU A 190 -28.96 9.28 -18.87
CA GLU A 190 -27.80 9.35 -19.76
C GLU A 190 -27.13 10.70 -19.54
N ILE A 191 -25.99 10.71 -18.85
CA ILE A 191 -25.12 11.89 -18.80
C ILE A 191 -24.67 12.14 -20.24
N GLY A 192 -25.26 13.17 -20.85
CA GLY A 192 -24.96 13.60 -22.21
C GLY A 192 -23.57 14.22 -22.32
N SER A 193 -22.91 13.90 -23.44
CA SER A 193 -21.78 14.57 -24.11
C SER A 193 -20.59 15.05 -23.26
N ASP A 194 -19.45 14.41 -23.50
CA ASP A 194 -18.11 15.02 -23.59
C ASP A 194 -17.56 15.75 -22.36
N GLY A 195 -17.94 15.32 -21.16
CA GLY A 195 -17.14 15.63 -19.97
C GLY A 195 -15.75 15.01 -20.13
N VAL A 196 -14.75 15.85 -20.41
CA VAL A 196 -13.33 15.48 -20.32
C VAL A 196 -13.09 14.99 -18.89
N ILE A 197 -13.05 13.66 -18.71
CA ILE A 197 -12.66 13.07 -17.43
C ILE A 197 -11.15 13.28 -17.34
N ASP A 198 -10.77 14.26 -16.52
CA ASP A 198 -9.40 14.70 -16.27
C ASP A 198 -8.72 13.78 -15.24
N GLU A 199 -8.79 12.46 -15.48
CA GLU A 199 -8.05 11.48 -14.68
C GLU A 199 -6.55 11.60 -15.01
N PRO A 200 -5.65 11.55 -14.01
CA PRO A 200 -4.21 11.57 -14.26
C PRO A 200 -3.82 10.35 -15.10
N LEU A 201 -3.49 10.60 -16.37
CA LEU A 201 -2.95 9.61 -17.28
C LEU A 201 -1.78 8.91 -16.59
N THR A 202 -1.90 7.61 -16.35
CA THR A 202 -0.83 6.80 -15.80
C THR A 202 -0.20 6.02 -16.94
N ILE A 203 1.06 6.32 -17.28
CA ILE A 203 1.81 5.54 -18.26
C ILE A 203 2.44 4.38 -17.50
N CYS A 204 1.94 3.17 -17.74
CA CYS A 204 2.61 1.95 -17.31
C CYS A 204 3.56 1.48 -18.40
N VAL A 205 4.86 1.53 -18.09
CA VAL A 205 5.96 0.99 -18.89
C VAL A 205 6.28 -0.40 -18.35
N THR A 206 6.11 -1.41 -19.19
CA THR A 206 6.60 -2.76 -18.90
C THR A 206 8.00 -2.88 -19.48
N THR A 207 9.01 -2.94 -18.61
CA THR A 207 10.42 -3.10 -18.98
C THR A 207 10.84 -4.54 -18.81
N TYR A 208 11.40 -5.11 -19.87
CA TYR A 208 11.95 -6.46 -19.87
C TYR A 208 13.46 -6.38 -19.78
N SER A 209 14.00 -6.83 -18.66
CA SER A 209 15.45 -6.91 -18.45
C SER A 209 15.91 -8.35 -18.63
N PRO A 210 16.97 -8.63 -19.40
CA PRO A 210 17.47 -10.00 -19.54
C PRO A 210 17.93 -10.51 -18.17
N LYS A 211 17.43 -11.67 -17.76
CA LYS A 211 17.91 -12.37 -16.57
C LYS A 211 19.33 -12.84 -16.86
N GLN A 212 20.31 -12.15 -16.27
CA GLN A 212 21.70 -12.54 -16.46
C GLN A 212 21.94 -13.92 -15.85
N CYS A 213 22.60 -14.81 -16.60
CA CYS A 213 23.05 -16.10 -16.08
C CYS A 213 24.01 -15.83 -14.91
N THR A 214 23.76 -16.43 -13.75
CA THR A 214 24.59 -16.26 -12.55
C THR A 214 26.05 -16.71 -12.74
N ALA A 215 26.34 -17.49 -13.79
CA ALA A 215 27.66 -18.04 -14.09
C ALA A 215 28.60 -17.11 -14.89
N GLY A 216 28.16 -15.92 -15.31
CA GLY A 216 28.99 -14.95 -16.02
C GLY A 216 29.16 -15.27 -17.51
N GLY A 217 28.84 -14.30 -18.36
CA GLY A 217 28.93 -14.39 -19.83
C GLY A 217 27.87 -13.54 -20.53
N ASN A 218 28.23 -12.89 -21.62
CA ASN A 218 27.27 -12.21 -22.50
C ASN A 218 26.59 -13.26 -23.38
N HIS A 219 25.35 -13.61 -23.07
CA HIS A 219 24.55 -14.54 -23.86
C HIS A 219 23.44 -13.78 -24.59
N SER A 220 23.13 -14.20 -25.83
CA SER A 220 21.94 -13.72 -26.52
C SER A 220 20.70 -14.47 -26.01
N PRO A 221 19.50 -13.84 -26.01
CA PRO A 221 18.25 -14.52 -25.65
C PRO A 221 18.09 -15.84 -26.42
N GLY A 222 17.75 -16.92 -25.70
CA GLY A 222 17.59 -18.26 -26.27
C GLY A 222 18.85 -19.13 -26.35
N GLN A 223 20.03 -18.61 -25.99
CA GLN A 223 21.23 -19.43 -25.86
C GLN A 223 21.28 -20.15 -24.49
N PRO A 224 21.67 -21.43 -24.42
CA PRO A 224 21.85 -22.12 -23.16
C PRO A 224 22.98 -21.46 -22.35
N CYS A 225 22.76 -21.19 -21.06
CA CYS A 225 23.81 -20.71 -20.16
C CYS A 225 24.91 -21.80 -20.08
N THR A 226 26.16 -21.45 -20.36
CA THR A 226 27.28 -22.38 -20.25
C THR A 226 27.61 -22.64 -18.77
N GLY A 227 27.60 -23.91 -18.33
CA GLY A 227 28.14 -24.32 -17.03
C GLY A 227 27.15 -24.90 -16.01
N THR A 228 25.83 -24.79 -16.25
CA THR A 228 24.81 -25.42 -15.38
C THR A 228 23.69 -25.99 -16.23
N SER A 229 23.53 -27.32 -16.21
CA SER A 229 22.39 -27.99 -16.85
C SER A 229 21.09 -27.53 -16.21
N GLY A 230 20.27 -26.80 -16.94
CA GLY A 230 18.90 -26.44 -16.54
C GLY A 230 18.58 -24.95 -16.43
N GLN A 231 19.56 -24.05 -16.49
CA GLN A 231 19.28 -22.60 -16.55
C GLN A 231 19.17 -22.14 -18.01
N GLN A 232 17.99 -21.63 -18.38
CA GLN A 232 17.80 -20.83 -19.58
C GLN A 232 17.74 -19.34 -19.17
N PRO A 233 18.45 -18.44 -19.85
CA PRO A 233 18.26 -17.01 -19.65
C PRO A 233 16.83 -16.65 -20.04
N GLY A 234 16.06 -16.15 -19.06
CA GLY A 234 14.70 -15.65 -19.26
C GLY A 234 14.65 -14.12 -19.18
N TRP A 235 13.46 -13.55 -19.27
CA TRP A 235 13.25 -12.12 -19.06
C TRP A 235 12.73 -11.86 -17.64
N ILE A 236 13.21 -10.79 -17.02
CA ILE A 236 12.59 -10.22 -15.82
C ILE A 236 11.62 -9.15 -16.31
N VAL A 237 10.33 -9.36 -16.03
CA VAL A 237 9.27 -8.39 -16.31
C VAL A 237 9.20 -7.43 -15.14
N SER A 238 9.35 -6.14 -15.41
CA SER A 238 9.12 -5.07 -14.44
C SER A 238 8.05 -4.14 -14.99
N GLU A 239 7.01 -3.85 -14.20
CA GLU A 239 5.99 -2.87 -14.58
C GLU A 239 6.21 -1.61 -13.75
N SER A 240 6.40 -0.47 -14.43
CA SER A 240 6.58 0.83 -13.81
C SER A 240 5.51 1.78 -14.31
N CYS A 241 4.59 2.15 -13.42
CA CYS A 241 3.53 3.10 -13.72
C CYS A 241 3.92 4.50 -13.23
N THR A 242 3.96 5.47 -14.13
CA THR A 242 4.25 6.88 -13.81
C THR A 242 3.06 7.76 -14.18
N PRO A 243 2.52 8.58 -13.27
CA PRO A 243 1.54 9.60 -13.61
C PRO A 243 2.17 10.62 -14.57
N ILE A 244 1.54 10.92 -15.70
CA ILE A 244 1.98 12.01 -16.58
C ILE A 244 1.80 13.32 -15.81
N PRO A 245 2.87 14.10 -15.55
CA PRO A 245 2.71 15.43 -15.01
C PRO A 245 1.91 16.26 -16.01
N ARG A 246 0.85 16.92 -15.55
CA ARG A 246 0.07 17.83 -16.39
C ARG A 246 1.03 18.85 -17.03
N PRO A 247 0.89 19.18 -18.33
CA PRO A 247 1.57 20.34 -18.86
C PRO A 247 1.16 21.54 -18.02
N THR A 248 2.12 22.19 -17.38
CA THR A 248 1.87 23.47 -16.72
C THR A 248 1.30 24.41 -17.79
N ASN A 249 0.19 25.08 -17.47
CA ASN A 249 -0.40 26.08 -18.35
C ASN A 249 0.71 26.99 -18.87
N PRO A 250 0.78 27.28 -20.18
CA PRO A 250 1.78 28.19 -20.70
C PRO A 250 1.51 29.56 -20.08
N GLY A 251 2.28 29.89 -19.05
CA GLY A 251 2.38 31.26 -18.58
C GLY A 251 2.77 32.14 -19.76
N PRO A 252 2.29 33.40 -19.81
CA PRO A 252 2.60 34.30 -20.92
C PRO A 252 4.13 34.50 -20.98
N SER A 253 4.77 33.86 -21.96
CA SER A 253 6.22 33.98 -22.16
C SER A 253 6.52 35.14 -23.13
N PRO A 254 7.40 36.08 -22.74
CA PRO A 254 7.98 37.05 -23.66
C PRO A 254 9.24 36.48 -24.35
N TYR A 255 9.20 36.45 -25.69
CA TYR A 255 10.35 36.45 -26.63
C TYR A 255 11.46 35.35 -26.52
N PRO A 256 12.18 35.07 -27.64
CA PRO A 256 12.87 33.81 -27.84
C PRO A 256 14.32 33.85 -27.33
N GLY A 257 14.59 33.06 -26.30
CA GLY A 257 15.94 32.72 -25.85
C GLY A 257 16.10 31.21 -25.81
N GLY A 258 17.07 30.67 -26.56
CA GLY A 258 17.25 29.25 -26.80
C GLY A 258 17.42 28.42 -25.53
N CYS A 259 16.77 27.25 -25.51
CA CYS A 259 16.91 26.26 -24.46
C CYS A 259 18.27 25.53 -24.61
N THR A 260 19.25 25.90 -23.79
CA THR A 260 20.43 25.09 -23.49
C THR A 260 20.03 24.01 -22.49
N GLY A 261 19.86 22.77 -22.95
CA GLY A 261 19.58 21.62 -22.07
C GLY A 261 18.88 20.42 -22.72
N CYS A 262 18.38 20.53 -23.95
CA CYS A 262 17.88 19.36 -24.66
C CYS A 262 19.04 18.48 -25.11
N VAL A 263 19.07 17.26 -24.58
CA VAL A 263 20.02 16.20 -24.91
C VAL A 263 19.98 15.94 -26.42
N THR A 264 21.05 16.29 -27.12
CA THR A 264 21.25 15.95 -28.52
C THR A 264 21.35 14.43 -28.69
N ALA A 265 20.71 13.91 -29.74
CA ALA A 265 20.83 12.52 -30.17
C ALA A 265 22.31 12.09 -30.28
N PRO A 266 22.64 10.84 -29.92
CA PRO A 266 24.04 10.40 -29.95
C PRO A 266 24.57 10.41 -31.39
N SER A 267 25.67 11.14 -31.56
CA SER A 267 26.50 11.12 -32.76
C SER A 267 27.04 9.71 -33.01
N THR A 268 26.94 9.27 -34.26
CA THR A 268 27.47 8.02 -34.83
C THR A 268 28.89 7.66 -34.40
N PRO A 269 29.20 6.39 -34.07
CA PRO A 269 30.56 5.88 -34.16
C PRO A 269 30.88 5.42 -35.59
N SER A 270 32.08 5.77 -36.01
CA SER A 270 32.76 5.45 -37.26
C SER A 270 32.90 3.95 -37.55
N GLN A 271 32.95 3.67 -38.86
CA GLN A 271 33.13 2.39 -39.53
C GLN A 271 34.22 1.46 -38.96
N GLY A 272 33.88 0.17 -38.91
CA GLY A 272 34.79 -0.97 -38.98
C GLY A 272 34.14 -2.05 -39.85
N SER A 273 34.77 -2.32 -40.99
CA SER A 273 34.25 -3.02 -42.18
C SER A 273 34.07 -4.54 -42.05
N GLY A 274 33.02 -5.06 -42.70
CA GLY A 274 32.87 -6.47 -43.08
C GLY A 274 31.76 -6.61 -44.14
N ALA A 275 32.17 -6.60 -45.41
CA ALA A 275 31.39 -6.63 -46.66
C ALA A 275 30.26 -7.70 -46.72
N TYR A 276 29.13 -7.53 -47.43
CA TYR A 276 29.00 -7.39 -48.88
C TYR A 276 27.59 -6.85 -49.31
N PHE A 277 27.64 -5.90 -50.25
CA PHE A 277 26.75 -5.34 -51.30
C PHE A 277 25.47 -6.11 -51.81
N PRO A 278 24.69 -5.60 -52.81
CA PRO A 278 23.51 -4.71 -52.78
C PRO A 278 22.37 -5.33 -53.68
N PRO A 279 21.62 -4.63 -54.59
CA PRO A 279 20.63 -3.54 -54.48
C PRO A 279 19.19 -3.90 -54.97
N THR A 280 18.22 -3.11 -54.47
CA THR A 280 16.96 -2.63 -55.11
C THR A 280 15.97 -3.61 -55.77
N SER A 281 14.75 -3.71 -55.21
CA SER A 281 13.50 -3.67 -55.99
C SER A 281 12.30 -3.28 -55.11
N PRO A 282 11.25 -2.63 -55.69
CA PRO A 282 10.38 -1.69 -55.01
C PRO A 282 9.02 -2.30 -54.65
N SER A 283 8.60 -2.22 -53.39
CA SER A 283 7.19 -1.99 -53.04
C SER A 283 7.10 -1.71 -51.53
N PRO A 284 6.73 -0.48 -51.11
CA PRO A 284 6.86 -0.01 -49.74
C PRO A 284 5.63 -0.24 -48.85
N ASP A 285 4.75 -1.20 -49.18
CA ASP A 285 3.49 -1.40 -48.44
C ASP A 285 3.32 -2.81 -47.88
N TRP A 286 3.80 -3.10 -46.66
CA TRP A 286 3.05 -4.00 -45.77
C TRP A 286 3.42 -3.95 -44.26
N THR A 287 2.37 -3.83 -43.44
CA THR A 287 2.32 -3.97 -41.98
C THR A 287 1.64 -5.31 -41.65
N PRO A 288 2.23 -6.21 -40.84
CA PRO A 288 1.67 -7.55 -40.75
C PRO A 288 0.60 -7.68 -39.65
N GLU A 289 -0.67 -7.88 -40.06
CA GLU A 289 -1.81 -8.39 -39.27
C GLU A 289 -1.58 -9.81 -38.67
N PHE A 290 -0.50 -10.46 -39.09
CA PHE A 290 -0.22 -11.86 -38.82
C PHE A 290 1.27 -12.03 -38.54
N ILE A 291 1.61 -12.95 -37.66
CA ILE A 291 2.98 -13.40 -37.49
C ILE A 291 3.17 -14.67 -38.37
N CYS A 292 4.38 -14.88 -38.90
CA CYS A 292 4.73 -15.99 -39.80
C CYS A 292 5.16 -17.34 -39.14
N ILE A 293 4.38 -18.45 -39.27
CA ILE A 293 4.59 -19.72 -38.51
C ILE A 293 5.41 -20.73 -39.29
N GLU A 294 5.36 -20.63 -40.59
CA GLU A 294 5.98 -21.59 -41.49
C GLU A 294 6.57 -20.80 -42.65
N GLN A 295 7.85 -21.07 -42.96
CA GLN A 295 8.52 -20.49 -44.10
C GLN A 295 8.81 -21.56 -45.14
N GLY A 296 8.57 -21.24 -46.40
CA GLY A 296 8.96 -22.05 -47.54
C GLY A 296 10.40 -21.82 -47.97
N SER A 297 10.86 -22.63 -48.92
CA SER A 297 12.17 -22.50 -49.55
C SER A 297 12.36 -21.09 -50.13
N GLY A 298 13.30 -20.34 -49.57
CA GLY A 298 13.57 -18.93 -49.93
C GLY A 298 13.17 -17.89 -48.87
N GLY A 299 12.83 -18.30 -47.65
CA GLY A 299 12.57 -17.37 -46.53
C GLY A 299 11.22 -16.65 -46.61
N LYS A 300 10.37 -17.04 -47.55
CA LYS A 300 9.01 -16.51 -47.66
C LYS A 300 8.10 -17.23 -46.68
N CYS A 301 7.30 -16.47 -45.96
CA CYS A 301 6.27 -17.03 -45.11
C CYS A 301 5.23 -17.79 -45.93
N THR A 302 5.05 -19.08 -45.68
CA THR A 302 4.03 -19.93 -46.31
C THR A 302 2.79 -20.10 -45.44
N LYS A 303 2.86 -19.79 -44.15
CA LYS A 303 1.71 -19.89 -43.23
C LYS A 303 1.78 -18.81 -42.15
N MET A 304 0.64 -18.15 -41.89
CA MET A 304 0.55 -16.98 -40.99
C MET A 304 -0.63 -17.12 -40.01
N VAL A 305 -0.49 -16.63 -38.77
CA VAL A 305 -1.57 -16.58 -37.74
C VAL A 305 -1.54 -15.25 -36.97
N PRO A 306 -2.65 -14.80 -36.37
CA PRO A 306 -2.75 -13.47 -35.77
C PRO A 306 -2.04 -13.35 -34.41
N TYR A 307 -1.42 -12.20 -34.13
CA TYR A 307 -0.88 -11.84 -32.81
C TYR A 307 -1.95 -11.19 -31.94
N THR A 308 -1.96 -11.44 -30.63
CA THR A 308 -2.78 -10.65 -29.69
C THR A 308 -2.07 -10.41 -28.36
N PRO A 309 -1.50 -9.22 -28.11
CA PRO A 309 -0.95 -8.87 -26.81
C PRO A 309 -1.97 -8.28 -25.83
N ILE A 310 -1.64 -8.41 -24.54
CA ILE A 310 -2.50 -8.64 -23.37
C ILE A 310 -3.19 -7.40 -22.74
N LEU A 311 -4.32 -7.75 -22.09
CA LEU A 311 -5.12 -7.08 -21.05
C LEU A 311 -4.55 -5.79 -20.42
N THR A 312 -5.33 -4.73 -20.56
CA THR A 312 -5.48 -3.72 -19.51
C THR A 312 -6.03 -4.39 -18.24
N ILE A 313 -5.25 -4.35 -17.17
CA ILE A 313 -5.73 -4.68 -15.81
C ILE A 313 -6.81 -3.63 -15.48
N PRO A 314 -7.94 -3.99 -14.84
CA PRO A 314 -8.88 -2.99 -14.35
C PRO A 314 -8.11 -1.94 -13.56
N MET A 315 -8.12 -0.70 -14.04
CA MET A 315 -7.60 0.42 -13.25
C MET A 315 -8.39 0.39 -11.95
N TYR A 316 -7.70 0.22 -10.82
CA TYR A 316 -8.30 0.47 -9.51
C TYR A 316 -8.79 1.90 -9.55
N ASP A 317 -10.10 2.06 -9.71
CA ASP A 317 -10.75 3.37 -9.63
C ASP A 317 -10.52 3.84 -8.19
N PRO A 318 -9.65 4.85 -7.97
CA PRO A 318 -9.34 5.31 -6.63
C PRO A 318 -10.60 5.83 -5.94
N TYR A 319 -11.63 6.26 -6.68
CA TYR A 319 -12.90 6.64 -6.08
C TYR A 319 -13.57 5.46 -5.38
N ASN A 320 -13.59 4.27 -5.96
CA ASN A 320 -14.28 3.13 -5.33
C ASN A 320 -13.63 2.74 -4.00
N TYR A 321 -12.32 2.93 -3.87
CA TYR A 321 -11.61 2.68 -2.63
C TYR A 321 -12.14 3.56 -1.48
N TYR A 322 -12.47 4.82 -1.77
CA TYR A 322 -12.93 5.80 -0.76
C TYR A 322 -14.44 6.04 -0.73
N THR A 323 -15.23 5.66 -1.75
CA THR A 323 -16.66 6.02 -1.88
C THR A 323 -17.57 5.59 -0.73
N THR A 324 -17.09 4.68 0.11
CA THR A 324 -17.80 4.19 1.30
C THR A 324 -17.58 5.06 2.53
N VAL A 325 -16.51 5.87 2.55
CA VAL A 325 -16.06 6.69 3.69
C VAL A 325 -15.99 8.18 3.37
N LEU A 326 -15.90 8.56 2.09
CA LEU A 326 -15.80 9.93 1.62
C LEU A 326 -16.78 10.18 0.46
N ASN A 327 -17.28 11.41 0.37
CA ASN A 327 -18.04 11.89 -0.76
C ASN A 327 -17.11 12.23 -1.95
N ARG A 328 -17.70 12.51 -3.12
CA ARG A 328 -16.90 12.75 -4.34
C ARG A 328 -15.95 13.94 -4.23
N GLU A 329 -16.39 15.05 -3.65
CA GLU A 329 -15.57 16.27 -3.53
C GLU A 329 -14.38 16.04 -2.58
N GLU A 330 -14.60 15.29 -1.51
CA GLU A 330 -13.55 14.86 -0.58
C GLU A 330 -12.53 13.93 -1.25
N ILE A 331 -12.99 13.02 -2.11
CA ILE A 331 -12.08 12.15 -2.88
C ILE A 331 -11.28 12.97 -3.88
N ASP A 332 -11.92 13.88 -4.61
CA ASP A 332 -11.26 14.79 -5.54
C ASP A 332 -10.17 15.61 -4.84
N LEU A 333 -10.41 16.01 -3.59
CA LEU A 333 -9.44 16.71 -2.73
C LEU A 333 -8.28 15.78 -2.31
N LEU A 334 -8.61 14.60 -1.79
CA LEU A 334 -7.63 13.62 -1.28
C LEU A 334 -6.67 13.14 -2.38
N LEU A 335 -7.12 13.08 -3.63
CA LEU A 335 -6.31 12.63 -4.77
C LEU A 335 -5.34 13.69 -5.30
N ARG A 336 -5.41 14.94 -4.83
CA ARG A 336 -4.46 15.98 -5.23
C ARG A 336 -3.09 15.74 -4.61
N VAL A 337 -2.04 16.23 -5.28
CA VAL A 337 -0.65 15.97 -4.90
C VAL A 337 -0.29 16.57 -3.54
N GLU A 338 -0.90 17.71 -3.20
CA GLU A 338 -0.71 18.40 -1.92
C GLU A 338 -1.27 17.61 -0.71
N TYR A 339 -2.21 16.70 -0.92
CA TYR A 339 -2.81 15.86 0.14
C TYR A 339 -2.14 14.48 0.26
N LYS A 340 -0.90 14.32 -0.22
CA LYS A 340 -0.19 13.02 -0.18
C LYS A 340 -0.06 12.44 1.23
N GLU A 341 0.17 13.28 2.25
CA GLU A 341 0.31 12.85 3.66
C GLU A 341 -1.06 12.46 4.23
N ALA A 342 -2.11 13.23 3.89
CA ALA A 342 -3.49 12.89 4.23
C ALA A 342 -3.90 11.54 3.64
N ARG A 343 -3.63 11.33 2.34
CA ARG A 343 -3.91 10.07 1.64
C ARG A 343 -3.16 8.91 2.27
N LYS A 344 -1.86 9.06 2.55
CA LYS A 344 -1.06 8.03 3.23
C LYS A 344 -1.65 7.68 4.61
N SER A 345 -2.08 8.67 5.38
CA SER A 345 -2.71 8.46 6.70
C SER A 345 -4.06 7.77 6.60
N ILE A 346 -4.92 8.23 5.68
CA ILE A 346 -6.26 7.68 5.47
C ILE A 346 -6.18 6.25 4.93
N ASP A 347 -5.34 5.98 3.93
CA ASP A 347 -5.12 4.63 3.40
C ASP A 347 -4.69 3.67 4.50
N PHE A 348 -3.72 4.10 5.31
CA PHE A 348 -3.22 3.31 6.45
C PHE A 348 -4.30 3.02 7.48
N TYR A 349 -5.14 4.00 7.82
CA TYR A 349 -6.24 3.83 8.75
C TYR A 349 -7.32 2.91 8.19
N ILE A 350 -7.71 3.11 6.93
CA ILE A 350 -8.72 2.32 6.21
C ILE A 350 -8.28 0.85 6.16
N GLU A 351 -7.06 0.55 5.71
CA GLU A 351 -6.57 -0.83 5.63
C GLU A 351 -6.58 -1.55 6.99
N ARG A 352 -6.28 -0.85 8.08
CA ARG A 352 -6.28 -1.41 9.43
C ARG A 352 -7.67 -1.65 10.01
N ASN A 353 -8.69 -0.93 9.53
CA ASN A 353 -10.04 -0.95 10.08
C ASN A 353 -11.08 -1.57 9.12
N LYS A 354 -10.64 -2.29 8.09
CA LYS A 354 -11.52 -3.12 7.24
C LYS A 354 -12.08 -4.30 8.04
N THR A 355 -13.39 -4.54 7.92
CA THR A 355 -14.02 -5.75 8.44
C THR A 355 -13.70 -6.95 7.54
N LEU A 356 -13.88 -8.17 8.06
CA LEU A 356 -13.72 -9.40 7.28
C LEU A 356 -14.64 -9.46 6.04
N GLU A 357 -15.75 -8.72 6.07
CA GLU A 357 -16.72 -8.61 4.98
C GLU A 357 -16.39 -7.48 3.98
N GLY A 358 -15.27 -6.76 4.19
CA GLY A 358 -14.83 -5.65 3.33
C GLY A 358 -15.53 -4.31 3.60
N GLY A 359 -16.33 -4.22 4.67
CA GLY A 359 -16.95 -2.98 5.13
C GLY A 359 -16.08 -2.22 6.15
N TYR A 360 -16.63 -1.16 6.73
CA TYR A 360 -15.98 -0.34 7.75
C TYR A 360 -16.85 -0.20 8.99
N VAL A 361 -16.21 -0.14 10.17
CA VAL A 361 -16.90 0.14 11.43
C VAL A 361 -17.40 1.60 11.45
N PRO A 362 -18.49 1.93 12.19
CA PRO A 362 -19.03 3.29 12.23
C PRO A 362 -18.00 4.37 12.62
N GLU A 363 -17.05 4.02 13.49
CA GLU A 363 -15.95 4.89 13.87
C GLU A 363 -15.12 5.32 12.66
N THR A 364 -14.85 4.43 11.71
CA THR A 364 -14.13 4.76 10.46
C THR A 364 -14.90 5.74 9.59
N LEU A 365 -16.22 5.61 9.52
CA LEU A 365 -17.09 6.50 8.74
C LEU A 365 -17.11 7.95 9.28
N THR A 366 -16.71 8.15 10.53
CA THR A 366 -16.62 9.48 11.16
C THR A 366 -15.19 9.99 11.24
N PHE A 367 -14.22 9.09 11.46
CA PHE A 367 -12.82 9.44 11.59
C PHE A 367 -12.20 9.87 10.25
N VAL A 368 -12.50 9.18 9.14
CA VAL A 368 -11.87 9.46 7.84
C VAL A 368 -12.23 10.87 7.31
N PRO A 369 -13.51 11.30 7.31
CA PRO A 369 -13.85 12.69 6.97
C PRO A 369 -13.17 13.72 7.89
N TRP A 370 -13.18 13.48 9.21
CA TRP A 370 -12.49 14.36 10.16
C TRP A 370 -10.98 14.44 9.89
N ALA A 371 -10.33 13.32 9.58
CA ALA A 371 -8.91 13.29 9.27
C ALA A 371 -8.59 14.16 8.04
N LEU A 372 -9.41 14.06 6.99
CA LEU A 372 -9.25 14.91 5.80
C LEU A 372 -9.40 16.40 6.13
N ASP A 373 -10.41 16.76 6.93
CA ASP A 373 -10.60 18.14 7.39
C ASP A 373 -9.45 18.62 8.29
N TYR A 374 -8.90 17.74 9.13
CA TYR A 374 -7.72 18.03 9.93
C TYR A 374 -6.52 18.40 9.04
N PHE A 375 -6.23 17.60 8.00
CA PHE A 375 -5.14 17.89 7.05
C PHE A 375 -5.41 19.16 6.23
N LYS A 376 -6.67 19.48 5.94
CA LYS A 376 -7.03 20.74 5.28
C LYS A 376 -6.70 21.96 6.14
N ASN A 377 -6.88 21.86 7.45
CA ASN A 377 -6.57 22.93 8.40
C ASN A 377 -5.10 22.92 8.87
N ASN A 378 -4.40 21.81 8.72
CA ASN A 378 -3.02 21.61 9.16
C ASN A 378 -2.17 20.99 8.02
N PRO A 379 -1.98 21.70 6.90
CA PRO A 379 -1.39 21.15 5.67
C PRO A 379 0.07 20.68 5.82
N ASP A 380 0.79 21.18 6.83
CA ASP A 380 2.18 20.80 7.11
C ASP A 380 2.30 19.53 7.99
N THR A 381 1.17 18.92 8.37
CA THR A 381 1.17 17.69 9.15
C THR A 381 1.72 16.53 8.33
N THR A 382 2.68 15.80 8.89
CA THR A 382 3.22 14.59 8.28
C THR A 382 2.45 13.35 8.70
N PHE A 383 2.55 12.27 7.91
CA PHE A 383 1.99 10.97 8.30
C PHE A 383 2.45 10.52 9.69
N ASP A 384 3.75 10.67 10.02
CA ASP A 384 4.30 10.18 11.29
C ASP A 384 3.71 10.94 12.50
N GLN A 385 3.50 12.25 12.35
CA GLN A 385 2.84 13.09 13.35
C GLN A 385 1.40 12.67 13.56
N PHE A 386 0.61 12.63 12.47
CA PHE A 386 -0.80 12.23 12.53
C PHE A 386 -0.96 10.82 13.09
N ASN A 387 -0.06 9.91 12.73
CA ASN A 387 -0.04 8.55 13.25
C ASN A 387 0.24 8.50 14.76
N ASN A 388 1.23 9.27 15.24
CA ASN A 388 1.57 9.35 16.66
C ASN A 388 0.38 9.87 17.49
N TRP A 389 -0.30 10.89 16.98
CA TRP A 389 -1.36 11.58 17.70
C TRP A 389 -2.69 10.83 17.70
N PHE A 390 -3.10 10.31 16.53
CA PHE A 390 -4.51 9.94 16.30
C PHE A 390 -4.73 8.52 15.75
N MET A 391 -3.69 7.82 15.30
CA MET A 391 -3.84 6.50 14.63
C MET A 391 -3.17 5.35 15.37
N SER A 392 -2.76 5.57 16.62
CA SER A 392 -2.22 4.51 17.46
C SER A 392 -3.28 3.43 17.69
N VAL A 393 -2.88 2.17 17.53
CA VAL A 393 -3.77 1.02 17.72
C VAL A 393 -4.12 0.95 19.20
N SER A 394 -5.40 0.71 19.51
CA SER A 394 -5.84 0.45 20.88
C SER A 394 -4.91 -0.56 21.54
N GLU A 395 -4.31 -0.18 22.67
CA GLU A 395 -3.44 -1.06 23.45
C GLU A 395 -4.25 -2.13 24.21
N GLY A 396 -5.59 -2.11 24.10
CA GLY A 396 -6.47 -3.07 24.77
C GLY A 396 -6.74 -2.70 26.23
N GLN A 397 -7.10 -3.71 27.02
CA GLN A 397 -7.51 -3.53 28.41
C GLN A 397 -6.31 -3.46 29.36
N ASP A 398 -6.42 -2.64 30.41
CA ASP A 398 -5.36 -2.39 31.40
C ASP A 398 -5.74 -2.81 32.82
N TRP A 399 -5.81 -4.13 33.08
CA TRP A 399 -6.09 -4.74 34.40
C TRP A 399 -7.36 -4.18 35.10
N ASN A 400 -7.59 -4.56 36.36
CA ASN A 400 -8.78 -4.16 37.12
C ASN A 400 -8.54 -2.86 37.90
N TYR A 401 -9.53 -1.97 37.92
CA TYR A 401 -9.53 -0.73 38.71
C TYR A 401 -10.34 -0.89 40.01
N ASP A 402 -9.73 -0.60 41.17
CA ASP A 402 -10.42 -0.60 42.47
C ASP A 402 -10.86 0.81 42.88
N VAL A 403 -12.10 1.16 42.52
CA VAL A 403 -12.69 2.47 42.81
C VAL A 403 -12.72 2.79 44.31
N ALA A 404 -12.97 1.81 45.18
CA ALA A 404 -13.12 2.04 46.61
C ALA A 404 -11.79 2.41 47.27
N TYR A 405 -10.70 1.80 46.81
CA TYR A 405 -9.35 2.13 47.27
C TYR A 405 -8.88 3.48 46.72
N TRP A 406 -8.96 3.67 45.39
CA TRP A 406 -8.31 4.80 44.72
C TRP A 406 -9.02 6.14 44.86
N GLU A 407 -10.36 6.12 44.95
CA GLU A 407 -11.17 7.33 45.17
C GLU A 407 -11.26 7.73 46.64
N ASN A 408 -10.56 7.04 47.55
CA ASN A 408 -10.49 7.43 48.95
C ASN A 408 -9.75 8.78 49.10
N PRO A 409 -10.43 9.85 49.57
CA PRO A 409 -9.82 11.17 49.70
C PRO A 409 -8.69 11.20 50.73
N ASN A 410 -8.67 10.27 51.69
CA ASN A 410 -7.66 10.16 52.74
C ASN A 410 -6.46 9.30 52.32
N LEU A 411 -6.48 8.68 51.13
CA LEU A 411 -5.35 7.91 50.62
C LEU A 411 -4.19 8.85 50.33
N THR A 412 -3.06 8.62 51.00
CA THR A 412 -1.82 9.39 50.83
C THR A 412 -0.64 8.44 50.63
N PHE A 413 0.40 8.93 49.94
CA PHE A 413 1.64 8.21 49.73
C PHE A 413 2.82 9.09 50.13
N PRO A 414 3.97 8.50 50.53
CA PRO A 414 5.20 9.24 50.75
C PRO A 414 5.56 10.06 49.51
N LYS A 415 5.95 11.32 49.72
CA LYS A 415 6.42 12.18 48.64
C LYS A 415 7.76 11.69 48.12
N GLN A 416 7.95 11.79 46.80
CA GLN A 416 9.21 11.51 46.12
C GLN A 416 9.47 12.63 45.12
N ASP A 417 10.74 12.92 44.86
CA ASP A 417 11.13 13.86 43.81
C ASP A 417 10.94 13.21 42.43
N LEU A 418 10.69 14.04 41.41
CA LEU A 418 10.65 13.58 40.02
C LEU A 418 12.05 13.11 39.57
N PRO A 419 12.16 12.06 38.74
CA PRO A 419 13.44 11.69 38.15
C PRO A 419 13.93 12.77 37.18
N SER A 420 15.22 12.74 36.81
CA SER A 420 15.68 13.54 35.67
C SER A 420 15.10 13.01 34.36
N TYR A 421 15.03 13.85 33.33
CA TYR A 421 14.57 13.41 32.01
C TYR A 421 15.45 12.26 31.48
N ASN A 422 16.77 12.36 31.66
CA ASN A 422 17.72 11.37 31.18
C ASN A 422 17.57 10.03 31.92
N ASP A 423 17.42 10.06 33.25
CA ASP A 423 17.23 8.83 34.02
C ASP A 423 15.93 8.13 33.64
N TYR A 424 14.87 8.89 33.38
CA TYR A 424 13.59 8.34 32.92
C TYR A 424 13.68 7.77 31.51
N TYR A 425 14.22 8.53 30.56
CA TYR A 425 14.37 8.12 29.16
C TYR A 425 15.28 6.88 29.01
N ASN A 426 16.39 6.84 29.75
CA ASN A 426 17.29 5.69 29.78
C ASN A 426 16.66 4.49 30.51
N GLY A 427 15.75 4.76 31.46
CA GLY A 427 14.99 3.76 32.17
C GLY A 427 13.90 3.08 31.34
N MET A 428 13.44 3.66 30.23
CA MET A 428 12.35 3.09 29.43
C MET A 428 12.62 1.65 28.98
N ALA A 429 11.55 0.85 28.85
CA ALA A 429 11.64 -0.55 28.43
C ALA A 429 12.24 -0.65 27.02
N ARG A 430 13.28 -1.49 26.87
CA ARG A 430 14.00 -1.69 25.61
C ARG A 430 14.27 -3.17 25.36
N SER A 431 14.19 -3.57 24.09
CA SER A 431 14.65 -4.89 23.63
C SER A 431 16.17 -4.99 23.69
N THR A 432 16.69 -6.21 23.50
CA THR A 432 18.14 -6.50 23.54
C THR A 432 18.94 -5.75 22.47
N ASP A 433 18.31 -5.33 21.38
CA ASP A 433 18.91 -4.48 20.34
C ASP A 433 18.83 -2.97 20.66
N GLY A 434 18.38 -2.60 21.86
CA GLY A 434 18.29 -1.23 22.34
C GLY A 434 17.07 -0.44 21.85
N LYS A 435 16.22 -1.03 21.01
CA LYS A 435 14.98 -0.39 20.56
C LYS A 435 13.96 -0.34 21.68
N LEU A 436 13.05 0.63 21.60
CA LEU A 436 11.92 0.73 22.52
C LEU A 436 11.05 -0.52 22.41
N MET A 437 10.68 -1.08 23.56
CA MET A 437 10.02 -2.37 23.62
C MET A 437 8.54 -2.25 23.31
N VAL A 438 8.07 -3.04 22.34
CA VAL A 438 6.67 -3.16 21.96
C VAL A 438 6.17 -4.59 22.16
N GLY A 439 4.85 -4.74 22.31
CA GLY A 439 4.19 -6.02 22.54
C GLY A 439 4.13 -6.42 24.02
N ALA A 440 2.94 -6.85 24.46
CA ALA A 440 2.69 -7.24 25.85
C ALA A 440 3.63 -8.33 26.34
N ASP A 441 3.77 -9.43 25.60
CA ASP A 441 4.60 -10.56 26.03
C ASP A 441 6.06 -10.16 26.29
N ASN A 442 6.61 -9.24 25.50
CA ASN A 442 7.97 -8.73 25.68
C ASN A 442 8.09 -7.90 26.96
N VAL A 443 7.17 -6.97 27.19
CA VAL A 443 7.20 -6.07 28.37
C VAL A 443 7.01 -6.86 29.66
N TYR A 444 6.01 -7.74 29.70
CA TYR A 444 5.73 -8.56 30.87
C TYR A 444 6.82 -9.62 31.09
N GLY A 445 7.39 -10.19 30.02
CA GLY A 445 8.53 -11.09 30.08
C GLY A 445 9.79 -10.44 30.63
N LEU A 446 10.04 -9.17 30.29
CA LEU A 446 11.14 -8.39 30.87
C LEU A 446 10.98 -8.19 32.38
N ILE A 447 9.75 -7.92 32.85
CA ILE A 447 9.46 -7.74 34.28
C ILE A 447 9.59 -9.06 35.06
N GLY A 448 9.12 -10.16 34.47
CA GLY A 448 9.15 -11.50 35.07
C GLY A 448 8.26 -11.64 36.31
N GLY A 449 8.42 -12.75 37.03
CA GLY A 449 7.72 -13.02 38.30
C GLY A 449 6.19 -13.01 38.16
N LYS A 450 5.50 -12.53 39.21
CA LYS A 450 4.03 -12.52 39.26
C LYS A 450 3.41 -11.66 38.15
N VAL A 451 4.11 -10.63 37.69
CA VAL A 451 3.68 -9.82 36.55
C VAL A 451 3.59 -10.67 35.28
N GLN A 452 4.61 -11.46 34.98
CA GLN A 452 4.59 -12.38 33.83
C GLN A 452 3.56 -13.52 33.98
N GLU A 453 3.40 -14.05 35.19
CA GLU A 453 2.37 -15.05 35.49
C GLU A 453 0.97 -14.51 35.20
N ILE A 454 0.67 -13.27 35.61
CA ILE A 454 -0.59 -12.60 35.32
C ILE A 454 -0.81 -12.44 33.81
N ARG A 455 0.21 -12.02 33.05
CA ARG A 455 0.11 -11.93 31.58
C ARG A 455 -0.20 -13.29 30.95
N THR A 456 0.46 -14.34 31.43
CA THR A 456 0.25 -15.71 30.93
C THR A 456 -1.16 -16.21 31.20
N ALA A 457 -1.69 -15.93 32.40
CA ALA A 457 -3.02 -16.35 32.81
C ALA A 457 -4.13 -15.52 32.15
N TYR A 458 -3.87 -14.23 31.90
CA TYR A 458 -4.89 -13.26 31.51
C TYR A 458 -4.45 -12.33 30.37
N PRO A 459 -4.05 -12.87 29.20
CA PRO A 459 -3.46 -12.06 28.12
C PRO A 459 -4.39 -10.94 27.66
N ARG A 460 -5.69 -11.23 27.48
CA ARG A 460 -6.65 -10.24 26.98
C ARG A 460 -6.79 -8.98 27.86
N ILE A 461 -6.69 -9.12 29.18
CA ILE A 461 -6.85 -8.01 30.14
C ILE A 461 -5.53 -7.37 30.59
N THR A 462 -4.43 -7.79 29.95
CA THR A 462 -3.05 -7.31 30.19
C THR A 462 -2.39 -6.91 28.87
N GLU A 463 -3.20 -6.62 27.86
CA GLU A 463 -2.71 -6.23 26.54
C GLU A 463 -2.08 -4.84 26.59
N ASN A 464 -2.66 -3.96 27.40
CA ASN A 464 -2.16 -2.60 27.54
C ASN A 464 -0.97 -2.59 28.50
N THR A 465 0.17 -2.14 27.97
CA THR A 465 1.45 -2.13 28.68
C THR A 465 1.89 -0.76 29.17
N CYS A 466 1.11 0.30 28.93
CA CYS A 466 1.57 1.67 29.19
C CYS A 466 1.97 1.88 30.66
N ALA A 467 1.14 1.44 31.61
CA ALA A 467 1.42 1.56 33.04
C ALA A 467 2.63 0.71 33.46
N ALA A 468 2.79 -0.48 32.87
CA ALA A 468 3.92 -1.36 33.13
C ALA A 468 5.24 -0.75 32.59
N LYS A 469 5.22 -0.17 31.40
CA LYS A 469 6.38 0.53 30.79
C LYS A 469 6.82 1.74 31.61
N VAL A 470 5.87 2.56 32.07
CA VAL A 470 6.18 3.68 32.98
C VAL A 470 6.70 3.16 34.32
N SER A 471 6.11 2.10 34.87
CA SER A 471 6.60 1.47 36.10
C SER A 471 8.04 0.94 35.96
N ILE A 472 8.41 0.38 34.80
CA ILE A 472 9.80 0.01 34.49
C ILE A 472 10.72 1.24 34.54
N ALA A 473 10.35 2.32 33.83
CA ALA A 473 11.15 3.55 33.78
C ALA A 473 11.34 4.13 35.18
N LEU A 474 10.27 4.29 35.95
CA LEU A 474 10.30 4.77 37.33
C LEU A 474 11.21 3.93 38.24
N ASN A 475 11.06 2.60 38.20
CA ASN A 475 11.87 1.69 39.00
C ASN A 475 13.37 1.77 38.64
N ARG A 476 13.71 2.00 37.37
CA ARG A 476 15.09 2.19 36.88
C ARG A 476 15.65 3.57 37.23
N SER A 477 14.80 4.60 37.27
CA SER A 477 15.17 5.96 37.69
C SER A 477 15.22 6.15 39.21
N GLY A 478 15.14 5.06 39.99
CA GLY A 478 15.26 5.12 41.46
C GLY A 478 13.98 5.49 42.21
N ILE A 479 12.85 5.64 41.52
CA ILE A 479 11.55 5.86 42.16
C ILE A 479 11.05 4.54 42.77
N VAL A 480 10.64 4.59 44.03
CA VAL A 480 10.12 3.43 44.75
C VAL A 480 8.60 3.35 44.54
N ILE A 481 8.16 2.32 43.80
CA ILE A 481 6.74 1.95 43.74
C ILE A 481 6.45 1.06 44.97
N PRO A 482 5.54 1.47 45.87
CA PRO A 482 5.29 0.72 47.10
C PRO A 482 4.55 -0.59 46.83
N ASN A 483 4.72 -1.56 47.73
CA ASN A 483 3.84 -2.74 47.77
C ASN A 483 2.45 -2.34 48.27
N LEU A 484 1.51 -2.24 47.35
CA LEU A 484 0.10 -2.03 47.63
C LEU A 484 -0.64 -3.34 47.33
N PRO A 485 -1.01 -4.14 48.35
CA PRO A 485 -1.62 -5.45 48.15
C PRO A 485 -2.83 -5.39 47.21
N GLY A 486 -2.75 -6.15 46.11
CA GLY A 486 -3.80 -6.22 45.10
C GLY A 486 -3.95 -4.98 44.22
N LYS A 487 -2.97 -4.08 44.21
CA LYS A 487 -2.94 -2.84 43.39
C LYS A 487 -1.64 -2.74 42.60
N THR A 488 -0.52 -3.09 43.23
CA THR A 488 0.77 -3.23 42.55
C THR A 488 1.23 -4.68 42.58
N ILE A 489 1.83 -5.15 41.49
CA ILE A 489 2.28 -6.53 41.35
C ILE A 489 3.79 -6.58 41.42
N GLU A 490 4.33 -7.56 42.14
CA GLU A 490 5.76 -7.79 42.28
C GLU A 490 6.34 -8.39 40.99
N GLY A 491 7.43 -7.80 40.49
CA GLY A 491 8.23 -8.37 39.41
C GLY A 491 9.13 -9.50 39.91
N GLY A 492 9.82 -10.18 38.98
CA GLY A 492 10.68 -11.31 39.32
C GLY A 492 11.81 -11.60 38.35
N GLY A 493 12.00 -10.77 37.32
CA GLY A 493 13.21 -10.77 36.53
C GLY A 493 14.44 -10.45 37.41
N THR A 494 15.63 -10.76 36.90
CA THR A 494 16.91 -10.50 37.58
C THR A 494 17.06 -9.03 38.01
N GLU A 495 16.48 -8.11 37.24
CA GLU A 495 16.47 -6.67 37.53
C GLU A 495 15.35 -6.25 38.50
N PHE A 496 14.21 -6.93 38.47
CA PHE A 496 12.96 -6.43 39.05
C PHE A 496 12.45 -7.23 40.25
N THR A 497 13.26 -8.17 40.75
CA THR A 497 12.95 -8.93 41.96
C THR A 497 12.79 -7.96 43.15
N GLY A 498 11.67 -8.05 43.85
CA GLY A 498 11.32 -7.16 44.96
C GLY A 498 10.86 -5.75 44.56
N LYS A 499 10.69 -5.48 43.26
CA LYS A 499 10.12 -4.22 42.74
C LYS A 499 8.66 -4.41 42.35
N TYR A 500 7.89 -3.33 42.40
CA TYR A 500 6.44 -3.36 42.19
C TYR A 500 6.02 -2.54 40.96
N PHE A 501 4.92 -2.95 40.33
CA PHE A 501 4.46 -2.41 39.05
C PHE A 501 2.96 -2.12 39.08
N PHE A 502 2.57 -1.00 38.48
CA PHE A 502 1.19 -0.73 38.09
C PHE A 502 0.91 -1.36 36.73
N LEU A 503 -0.26 -1.99 36.61
CA LEU A 503 -0.75 -2.55 35.34
C LEU A 503 -1.95 -1.78 34.79
N ASN A 504 -2.54 -0.87 35.58
CA ASN A 504 -3.66 -0.01 35.20
C ASN A 504 -3.20 1.46 35.13
N ALA A 505 -3.52 2.15 34.04
CA ALA A 505 -3.07 3.52 33.77
C ALA A 505 -3.70 4.55 34.71
N ARG A 506 -4.99 4.40 35.04
CA ARG A 506 -5.69 5.28 35.99
C ARG A 506 -5.11 5.14 37.40
N GLU A 507 -4.83 3.92 37.85
CA GLU A 507 -4.19 3.68 39.15
C GLU A 507 -2.81 4.34 39.24
N LEU A 508 -2.00 4.17 38.19
CA LEU A 508 -0.70 4.83 38.07
C LEU A 508 -0.83 6.36 38.14
N ASN A 509 -1.75 6.95 37.38
CA ASN A 509 -2.00 8.39 37.37
C ASN A 509 -2.35 8.90 38.78
N ILE A 510 -3.29 8.25 39.47
CA ILE A 510 -3.73 8.66 40.81
C ILE A 510 -2.57 8.57 41.81
N TRP A 511 -1.79 7.48 41.75
CA TRP A 511 -0.60 7.32 42.58
C TRP A 511 0.43 8.42 42.30
N MET A 512 0.71 8.74 41.04
CA MET A 512 1.66 9.81 40.67
C MET A 512 1.20 11.18 41.16
N ARG A 513 -0.08 11.53 41.00
CA ARG A 513 -0.64 12.80 41.52
C ARG A 513 -0.46 12.93 43.03
N LYS A 514 -0.63 11.82 43.76
CA LYS A 514 -0.47 11.78 45.22
C LYS A 514 1.01 11.74 45.65
N THR A 515 1.89 11.09 44.88
CA THR A 515 3.32 10.91 45.19
C THR A 515 4.16 12.13 44.78
N PHE A 516 4.06 12.58 43.54
CA PHE A 516 4.81 13.73 43.02
C PHE A 516 4.09 15.07 43.25
N GLY A 517 2.80 15.04 43.58
CA GLY A 517 1.99 16.25 43.70
C GLY A 517 1.47 16.76 42.36
N THR A 518 0.63 17.79 42.44
CA THR A 518 0.00 18.48 41.30
C THR A 518 0.06 20.00 41.53
N ASN A 519 -0.08 20.80 40.47
CA ASN A 519 -0.14 22.27 40.58
C ASN A 519 -1.33 22.68 41.48
N PRO A 520 -1.14 23.60 42.46
CA PRO A 520 0.06 24.43 42.71
C PRO A 520 1.11 23.85 43.66
N SER A 521 0.87 22.67 44.25
CA SER A 521 1.85 22.03 45.15
C SER A 521 3.13 21.54 44.45
N ASN A 522 3.05 21.26 43.14
CA ASN A 522 4.18 20.94 42.29
C ASN A 522 4.11 21.81 41.02
N THR A 523 5.07 22.72 40.85
CA THR A 523 5.14 23.64 39.70
C THR A 523 5.59 22.94 38.42
N ASN A 524 6.21 21.75 38.51
CA ASN A 524 6.59 20.92 37.37
C ASN A 524 5.44 19.98 36.96
N HIS A 525 4.20 20.29 37.34
CA HIS A 525 3.02 19.55 36.90
C HIS A 525 2.07 20.46 36.15
N ILE A 526 1.61 20.01 34.99
CA ILE A 526 0.54 20.64 34.22
C ILE A 526 -0.58 19.62 33.99
N SER A 527 -1.80 20.12 33.83
CA SER A 527 -2.97 19.28 33.59
C SER A 527 -3.89 19.97 32.59
N TYR A 528 -4.47 19.17 31.70
CA TYR A 528 -5.48 19.60 30.74
C TYR A 528 -6.69 18.69 30.85
N LEU A 529 -7.88 19.27 30.77
CA LEU A 529 -9.14 18.53 30.66
C LEU A 529 -9.32 18.05 29.21
N GLY A 530 -10.06 16.94 29.05
CA GLY A 530 -10.39 16.43 27.70
C GLY A 530 -11.07 17.47 26.80
N SER A 531 -11.89 18.35 27.38
CA SER A 531 -12.57 19.43 26.65
C SER A 531 -11.64 20.46 26.02
N GLU A 532 -10.41 20.60 26.51
CA GLU A 532 -9.42 21.52 25.95
C GLU A 532 -8.80 20.97 24.66
N GLY A 533 -8.86 19.65 24.47
CA GLY A 533 -8.37 18.95 23.28
C GLY A 533 -9.14 19.25 22.00
N GLY A 534 -10.33 19.85 22.05
CA GLY A 534 -11.16 20.03 20.86
C GLY A 534 -11.74 18.71 20.34
N THR A 535 -12.17 18.68 19.09
CA THR A 535 -12.73 17.46 18.48
C THR A 535 -11.60 16.46 18.21
N ASN A 536 -11.74 15.23 18.73
CA ASN A 536 -10.73 14.17 18.63
C ASN A 536 -9.32 14.59 19.10
N GLY A 537 -9.23 15.52 20.06
CA GLY A 537 -7.96 15.95 20.63
C GLY A 537 -7.06 16.76 19.70
N GLU A 538 -7.61 17.33 18.62
CA GLU A 538 -6.87 18.11 17.61
C GLU A 538 -6.03 19.27 18.18
N ASN A 539 -6.40 19.82 19.33
CA ASN A 539 -5.67 20.92 19.97
C ASN A 539 -4.49 20.43 20.84
N PHE A 540 -4.44 19.16 21.23
CA PHE A 540 -3.40 18.68 22.15
C PHE A 540 -1.97 18.79 21.62
N PRO A 541 -1.66 18.52 20.34
CA PRO A 541 -0.31 18.71 19.81
C PRO A 541 0.27 20.11 20.08
N GLU A 542 -0.56 21.15 19.93
CA GLU A 542 -0.18 22.54 20.16
C GLU A 542 -0.19 22.91 21.65
N LEU A 543 -1.19 22.45 22.43
CA LEU A 543 -1.23 22.66 23.87
C LEU A 543 -0.01 22.05 24.59
N LEU A 544 0.50 20.95 24.04
CA LEU A 544 1.61 20.17 24.59
C LEU A 544 2.96 20.48 23.94
N LYS A 545 3.03 21.56 23.16
CA LYS A 545 4.29 22.04 22.59
C LYS A 545 5.30 22.40 23.67
N ASP A 546 6.58 22.23 23.35
CA ASP A 546 7.72 22.56 24.23
C ASP A 546 7.69 21.89 25.63
N ILE A 547 6.86 20.87 25.81
CA ILE A 547 6.74 20.10 27.06
C ILE A 547 7.48 18.76 26.89
N LYS A 548 8.31 18.44 27.89
CA LYS A 548 8.95 17.13 28.02
C LYS A 548 8.74 16.55 29.41
N GLY A 549 8.31 15.30 29.51
CA GLY A 549 8.11 14.68 30.81
C GLY A 549 7.18 13.47 30.81
N ILE A 550 6.81 13.00 32.00
CA ILE A 550 5.96 11.81 32.14
C ILE A 550 4.53 12.19 31.74
N TYR A 551 4.04 11.61 30.66
CA TYR A 551 2.68 11.78 30.15
C TYR A 551 1.75 10.77 30.79
N SER A 552 0.59 11.20 31.28
CA SER A 552 -0.45 10.31 31.77
C SER A 552 -1.82 10.82 31.39
N MET A 553 -2.49 10.11 30.50
CA MET A 553 -3.86 10.35 30.06
C MET A 553 -4.81 9.40 30.78
N VAL A 554 -5.93 9.93 31.25
CA VAL A 554 -7.04 9.17 31.82
C VAL A 554 -8.25 9.31 30.91
N THR A 555 -8.88 8.20 30.54
CA THR A 555 -10.08 8.20 29.68
C THR A 555 -11.33 8.51 30.48
N THR A 556 -12.43 8.88 29.82
CA THR A 556 -13.73 9.02 30.48
C THR A 556 -14.21 7.69 31.07
N LYS A 557 -15.00 7.77 32.14
CA LYS A 557 -15.56 6.58 32.82
C LYS A 557 -16.33 5.67 31.85
N ASP A 558 -17.24 6.22 31.06
CA ASP A 558 -18.05 5.46 30.12
C ASP A 558 -17.18 4.72 29.08
N TYR A 559 -16.13 5.37 28.58
CA TYR A 559 -15.19 4.75 27.66
C TYR A 559 -14.38 3.63 28.33
N SER A 560 -13.89 3.87 29.55
CA SER A 560 -13.15 2.88 30.34
C SER A 560 -14.01 1.66 30.66
N GLU A 561 -15.28 1.83 31.02
CA GLU A 561 -16.19 0.71 31.32
C GLU A 561 -16.54 -0.11 30.06
N LYS A 562 -16.70 0.55 28.91
CA LYS A 562 -17.02 -0.11 27.64
C LYS A 562 -15.82 -0.87 27.06
N THR A 563 -14.63 -0.27 27.11
CA THR A 563 -13.44 -0.79 26.41
C THR A 563 -12.51 -1.57 27.33
N GLY A 564 -12.52 -1.25 28.63
CA GLY A 564 -11.53 -1.69 29.62
C GLY A 564 -10.19 -0.96 29.52
N MET A 565 -10.10 0.13 28.75
CA MET A 565 -8.93 1.01 28.67
C MET A 565 -9.13 2.22 29.58
N SER A 566 -8.46 2.24 30.74
CA SER A 566 -8.60 3.29 31.74
C SER A 566 -7.76 4.55 31.45
N GLY A 567 -6.80 4.45 30.54
CA GLY A 567 -5.88 5.53 30.20
C GLY A 567 -4.75 5.12 29.28
N HIS A 568 -3.77 6.01 29.16
CA HIS A 568 -2.47 5.76 28.54
C HIS A 568 -1.40 6.50 29.35
N SER A 569 -0.15 6.03 29.33
CA SER A 569 0.96 6.75 29.94
C SER A 569 2.26 6.50 29.18
N ASP A 570 3.04 7.56 28.99
CA ASP A 570 4.19 7.56 28.09
C ASP A 570 5.22 8.61 28.52
N LEU A 571 6.25 8.83 27.70
CA LEU A 571 7.12 10.00 27.74
C LEU A 571 6.65 11.01 26.68
N MET A 572 6.26 12.20 27.12
CA MET A 572 6.07 13.37 26.27
C MET A 572 7.43 13.97 25.91
N PHE A 573 7.59 14.36 24.66
CA PHE A 573 8.73 15.13 24.17
C PHE A 573 8.28 16.07 23.05
N THR A 574 9.12 17.05 22.76
CA THR A 574 8.92 17.97 21.64
C THR A 574 9.44 17.34 20.35
N GLY A 575 8.56 17.14 19.38
CA GLY A 575 8.90 16.59 18.07
C GLY A 575 9.72 17.55 17.21
N SER A 576 10.15 17.09 16.04
CA SER A 576 10.95 17.87 15.08
C SER A 576 10.26 19.14 14.54
N ASN A 577 8.95 19.25 14.74
CA ASN A 577 8.11 20.39 14.36
C ASN A 577 7.74 21.30 15.54
N ASN A 578 8.39 21.15 16.69
CA ASN A 578 8.07 21.82 17.94
C ASN A 578 6.68 21.51 18.53
N LEU A 579 5.99 20.45 18.08
CA LEU A 579 4.72 20.01 18.65
C LEU A 579 4.90 18.84 19.63
N GLY A 580 3.96 18.69 20.55
CA GLY A 580 3.95 17.58 21.51
C GLY A 580 3.88 16.22 20.81
N ASN A 581 4.73 15.29 21.21
CA ASN A 581 4.76 13.92 20.72
C ASN A 581 5.03 12.93 21.86
N CYS A 582 4.61 11.68 21.67
CA CYS A 582 4.77 10.62 22.66
C CYS A 582 5.62 9.50 22.07
N VAL A 583 6.40 8.82 22.91
CA VAL A 583 7.39 7.84 22.45
C VAL A 583 6.75 6.59 21.81
N TYR A 584 5.62 6.13 22.33
CA TYR A 584 4.84 5.00 21.80
C TYR A 584 3.55 5.44 21.11
N GLY A 585 3.00 6.62 21.44
CA GLY A 585 1.83 7.21 20.80
C GLY A 585 1.00 8.03 21.80
N CYS A 586 0.34 9.10 21.36
CA CYS A 586 -0.32 10.02 22.30
C CYS A 586 -1.79 9.72 22.55
N PHE A 587 -2.48 9.10 21.59
CA PHE A 587 -3.90 8.71 21.69
C PHE A 587 -4.86 9.88 21.95
N PHE A 588 -4.63 11.03 21.31
CA PHE A 588 -5.41 12.24 21.50
C PHE A 588 -6.86 12.10 20.99
N GLU A 589 -7.12 11.16 20.07
CA GLU A 589 -8.44 10.89 19.50
C GLU A 589 -9.42 10.21 20.47
N ARG A 590 -8.96 9.83 21.67
CA ARG A 590 -9.76 9.08 22.64
C ARG A 590 -10.68 9.99 23.45
N PRO A 591 -11.78 9.46 24.01
CA PRO A 591 -12.58 10.17 25.00
C PRO A 591 -11.77 10.41 26.29
N ILE A 592 -11.12 11.56 26.38
CA ILE A 592 -10.21 11.93 27.46
C ILE A 592 -10.99 12.57 28.60
N GLU A 593 -10.72 12.16 29.84
CA GLU A 593 -11.14 12.87 31.05
C GLU A 593 -10.13 13.98 31.36
N ARG A 594 -8.84 13.62 31.41
CA ARG A 594 -7.72 14.53 31.65
C ARG A 594 -6.40 13.98 31.13
N ILE A 595 -5.45 14.89 30.91
CA ILE A 595 -4.03 14.62 30.69
C ILE A 595 -3.27 15.32 31.81
N ASP A 596 -2.43 14.57 32.52
CA ASP A 596 -1.47 15.08 33.49
C ASP A 596 -0.05 14.88 32.94
N ILE A 597 0.80 15.90 33.07
CA ILE A 597 2.21 15.82 32.68
C ILE A 597 3.09 16.31 33.82
N TRP A 598 4.06 15.49 34.20
CA TRP A 598 5.13 15.86 35.12
C TRP A 598 6.39 16.18 34.33
N ILE A 599 6.70 17.48 34.24
CA ILE A 599 7.82 18.03 33.51
C ILE A 599 9.13 17.54 34.15
N LEU A 600 9.99 16.93 33.34
CA LEU A 600 11.28 16.40 33.78
C LEU A 600 12.41 17.31 33.29
N ASN A 601 13.36 17.61 34.17
CA ASN A 601 14.51 18.47 33.85
C ASN A 601 15.59 17.71 33.08
#